data_AF-A0A953KP23-F1
#
_entry.id   AF-A0A953KP23-F1
#
_cell.length_a   1.000
_cell.length_b   1.000
_cell.length_c   1.000
_cell.angle_alpha   90.00
_cell.angle_beta   90.00
_cell.angle_gamma   90.00
#
_symmetry.space_group_name_H-M   'P 1'
#
loop_
_entity.id
_entity.type
_entity.pdbx_description
1 polymer ?
#
loop_
_entity_poly.entity_id
_entity_poly.type
_entity_poly.pdbx_seq_one_letter_code
_entity_poly.pdbx_strand_id
1 'polypeptide(L)'
;MRGPPIEAKIIVSGGGYNPVVAYLEVTPVNVGQVVRLRKPHPCGSVTWEIRRLGADVGLKCQGCGRIVMLTRREFERRLDPKDKGGQTK
;
A
#
# COMPACT_ATOMS: atom_id res chain seq x y z
N MET A 1 24.89 -5.77 -15.12
CA MET A 1 25.54 -5.87 -13.79
C MET A 1 26.77 -4.96 -13.76
N ARG A 2 26.61 -3.69 -13.34
CA ARG A 2 27.67 -2.83 -12.83
C ARG A 2 26.99 -1.87 -11.85
N GLY A 3 27.13 -2.15 -10.56
CA GLY A 3 26.60 -1.28 -9.50
C GLY A 3 27.38 0.03 -9.43
N PRO A 4 26.79 1.10 -8.88
CA PRO A 4 27.48 2.37 -8.69
C PRO A 4 28.61 2.26 -7.65
N PRO A 5 29.66 3.10 -7.74
CA PRO A 5 30.89 3.01 -6.93
C PRO A 5 30.68 3.39 -5.45
N ILE A 6 31.49 2.77 -4.59
CA ILE A 6 31.45 2.70 -3.11
C ILE A 6 31.92 3.97 -2.35
N GLU A 7 32.04 5.13 -2.97
CA GLU A 7 32.47 6.36 -2.28
C GLU A 7 31.36 7.41 -2.20
N ALA A 8 30.31 7.10 -1.45
CA ALA A 8 29.36 8.11 -0.99
C ALA A 8 29.96 8.84 0.23
N LYS A 9 30.63 9.97 0.00
CA LYS A 9 30.97 10.92 1.07
C LYS A 9 29.67 11.57 1.57
N ILE A 10 29.22 11.12 2.73
CA ILE A 10 28.11 11.71 3.47
C ILE A 10 28.60 13.03 4.09
N ILE A 11 28.08 14.16 3.61
CA ILE A 11 28.12 15.44 4.33
C ILE A 11 26.72 15.64 4.91
N VAL A 12 26.53 15.31 6.19
CA VAL A 12 25.26 15.57 6.92
C VAL A 12 25.29 17.00 7.45
N SER A 13 24.58 17.90 6.77
CA SER A 13 24.18 19.17 7.36
C SER A 13 22.90 19.66 6.68
N GLY A 14 21.77 19.41 7.34
CA GLY A 14 20.48 20.08 7.07
C GLY A 14 19.56 19.37 6.07
N GLY A 15 18.41 18.88 6.56
CA GLY A 15 17.25 18.55 5.73
C GLY A 15 17.39 17.26 4.93
N GLY A 16 17.25 16.11 5.60
CA GLY A 16 17.36 14.79 5.01
C GLY A 16 16.33 14.51 3.92
N TYR A 17 16.72 14.76 2.67
CA TYR A 17 16.18 14.02 1.53
C TYR A 17 17.09 12.83 1.29
N ASN A 18 16.63 11.64 1.70
CA ASN A 18 17.32 10.40 1.39
C ASN A 18 16.86 9.93 -0.01
N PRO A 19 17.69 10.02 -1.06
CA PRO A 19 17.27 9.64 -2.42
C PRO A 19 16.96 8.14 -2.56
N VAL A 20 17.29 7.29 -1.57
CA VAL A 20 16.90 5.87 -1.59
C VAL A 20 15.43 5.63 -1.21
N VAL A 21 14.76 6.58 -0.53
CA VAL A 21 13.32 6.44 -0.22
C VAL A 21 12.41 6.80 -1.39
N ALA A 22 12.95 7.42 -2.44
CA ALA A 22 12.20 7.75 -3.65
C ALA A 22 11.88 6.52 -4.55
N TYR A 23 12.41 5.33 -4.21
CA TYR A 23 12.23 4.11 -4.99
C TYR A 23 11.15 3.15 -4.46
N LEU A 24 10.35 3.57 -3.47
CA LEU A 24 9.26 2.77 -2.92
C LEU A 24 7.97 3.61 -2.84
N GLU A 25 7.36 3.89 -3.98
CA GLU A 25 5.97 4.36 -4.08
C GLU A 25 4.95 3.25 -3.77
N VAL A 26 5.26 2.36 -2.83
CA VAL A 26 4.37 1.27 -2.45
C VAL A 26 3.43 1.81 -1.40
N THR A 27 2.13 1.90 -1.72
CA THR A 27 1.11 2.28 -0.74
C THR A 27 1.31 1.43 0.53
N PRO A 28 1.61 2.05 1.70
CA PRO A 28 2.00 1.35 2.92
C PRO A 28 0.77 0.72 3.58
N VAL A 29 0.39 -0.45 3.11
CA VAL A 29 -0.70 -1.26 3.67
C VAL A 29 -0.18 -2.62 4.11
N ASN A 30 -0.79 -3.18 5.14
CA ASN A 30 -0.39 -4.47 5.71
C ASN A 30 -1.51 -5.52 5.61
N VAL A 31 -1.14 -6.80 5.61
CA VAL A 31 -2.10 -7.90 5.74
C VAL A 31 -2.76 -7.82 7.13
N GLY A 32 -4.06 -8.02 7.19
CA GLY A 32 -4.89 -7.84 8.38
C GLY A 32 -5.42 -6.42 8.57
N GLN A 33 -4.94 -5.43 7.79
CA GLN A 33 -5.46 -4.08 7.87
C GLN A 33 -6.85 -4.00 7.27
N VAL A 34 -7.74 -3.26 7.95
CA VAL A 34 -9.05 -2.90 7.45
C VAL A 34 -8.95 -1.54 6.76
N VAL A 35 -9.36 -1.49 5.50
CA VAL A 35 -9.33 -0.31 4.63
C VAL A 35 -10.70 -0.04 4.03
N ARG A 36 -10.92 1.20 3.59
CA ARG A 36 -12.12 1.59 2.86
C ARG A 36 -11.80 1.75 1.38
N LEU A 37 -12.65 1.17 0.55
CA LEU A 37 -12.61 1.39 -0.89
C LEU A 37 -13.71 2.36 -1.31
N ARG A 38 -13.41 3.22 -2.29
CA ARG A 38 -14.36 4.15 -2.89
C ARG A 38 -15.52 3.45 -3.60
N LYS A 39 -15.27 2.26 -4.14
CA LYS A 39 -16.31 1.45 -4.79
C LYS A 39 -16.91 0.47 -3.77
N PRO A 40 -18.23 0.48 -3.56
CA PRO A 40 -18.89 -0.47 -2.68
C PRO A 40 -18.85 -1.88 -3.27
N HIS A 41 -18.83 -2.88 -2.39
CA HIS A 41 -19.12 -4.27 -2.76
C HIS A 41 -20.60 -4.38 -3.20
N PRO A 42 -20.99 -5.34 -4.06
CA PRO A 42 -22.40 -5.57 -4.39
C PRO A 42 -23.33 -5.83 -3.19
N CYS A 43 -22.78 -6.14 -2.01
CA CYS A 43 -23.55 -6.24 -0.76
C CYS A 43 -23.78 -4.90 -0.03
N GLY A 44 -23.28 -3.77 -0.56
CA GLY A 44 -23.38 -2.44 0.04
C GLY A 44 -22.26 -2.06 1.01
N SER A 45 -21.41 -3.00 1.45
CA SER A 45 -20.27 -2.68 2.33
C SER A 45 -19.12 -2.01 1.56
N VAL A 46 -18.48 -1.04 2.20
CA VAL A 46 -17.29 -0.32 1.70
C VAL A 46 -16.03 -0.68 2.47
N THR A 47 -16.14 -1.58 3.44
CA THR A 47 -15.08 -1.93 4.39
C THR A 47 -14.48 -3.29 4.03
N TRP A 48 -13.16 -3.32 3.90
CA TRP A 48 -12.43 -4.47 3.38
C TRP A 48 -11.23 -4.78 4.27
N GLU A 49 -11.01 -6.06 4.57
CA GLU A 49 -9.80 -6.52 5.24
C GLU A 49 -8.83 -7.09 4.21
N ILE A 50 -7.58 -6.64 4.26
CA ILE A 50 -6.52 -7.14 3.39
C ILE A 50 -6.09 -8.53 3.88
N ARG A 51 -6.34 -9.56 3.08
CA ARG A 51 -5.95 -10.95 3.39
C ARG A 51 -4.67 -11.38 2.69
N ARG A 52 -4.34 -10.76 1.55
CA ARG A 52 -3.14 -11.05 0.76
C ARG A 52 -2.57 -9.77 0.16
N LEU A 53 -1.26 -9.61 0.21
CA LEU A 53 -0.51 -8.56 -0.47
C LEU A 53 0.56 -9.18 -1.36
N GLY A 54 0.57 -8.79 -2.63
CA GLY A 54 1.50 -9.27 -3.66
C GLY A 54 1.23 -8.53 -4.98
N ALA A 55 1.41 -9.23 -6.11
CA ALA A 55 1.01 -8.70 -7.43
C ALA A 55 -0.50 -8.39 -7.49
N ASP A 56 -1.30 -9.25 -6.86
CA ASP A 56 -2.72 -9.04 -6.59
C ASP A 56 -2.95 -8.89 -5.09
N VAL A 57 -3.94 -8.07 -4.76
CA VAL A 57 -4.40 -7.79 -3.41
C VAL A 57 -5.69 -8.56 -3.17
N GLY A 58 -5.66 -9.47 -2.21
CA GLY A 58 -6.83 -10.22 -1.77
C GLY A 58 -7.55 -9.47 -0.67
N LEU A 59 -8.83 -9.17 -0.89
CA LEU A 59 -9.66 -8.40 0.04
C LEU A 59 -10.86 -9.21 0.50
N LYS A 60 -11.10 -9.24 1.80
CA LYS A 60 -12.30 -9.83 2.41
C LYS A 60 -13.29 -8.73 2.77
N CYS A 61 -14.50 -8.82 2.24
CA CYS A 61 -15.60 -7.92 2.60
C CYS A 61 -16.02 -8.15 4.05
N GLN A 62 -16.04 -7.10 4.88
CA GLN A 62 -16.48 -7.20 6.28
C GLN A 62 -18.00 -7.32 6.43
N GLY A 63 -18.78 -7.01 5.39
CA GLY A 63 -20.24 -7.13 5.42
C GLY A 63 -20.76 -8.54 5.10
N CYS A 64 -20.16 -9.23 4.13
CA CYS A 64 -20.66 -10.53 3.66
C CYS A 64 -19.60 -11.64 3.60
N GLY A 65 -18.37 -11.37 4.03
CA GLY A 65 -17.28 -12.36 4.10
C GLY A 65 -16.70 -12.82 2.76
N ARG A 66 -17.23 -12.37 1.62
CA ARG A 66 -16.72 -12.74 0.28
C ARG A 66 -15.32 -12.16 0.07
N ILE A 67 -14.49 -12.94 -0.62
CA ILE A 67 -13.12 -12.56 -0.96
C ILE A 67 -13.07 -12.18 -2.44
N VAL A 68 -12.45 -11.05 -2.74
CA VAL A 68 -12.18 -10.59 -4.10
C VAL A 68 -10.69 -10.39 -4.29
N MET A 69 -10.21 -10.67 -5.50
CA MET A 69 -8.84 -10.43 -5.91
C MET A 69 -8.83 -9.20 -6.82
N LEU A 70 -8.03 -8.20 -6.47
CA LEU A 70 -7.83 -7.01 -7.31
C LEU A 70 -6.37 -6.89 -7.66
N THR A 71 -6.06 -6.46 -8.88
CA THR A 71 -4.68 -6.09 -9.22
C THR A 71 -4.21 -4.95 -8.32
N ARG A 72 -2.90 -4.90 -8.01
CA ARG A 72 -2.32 -3.83 -7.18
C ARG A 72 -2.73 -2.42 -7.66
N ARG A 73 -2.61 -2.17 -8.96
CA ARG A 73 -2.98 -0.89 -9.59
C ARG A 73 -4.45 -0.53 -9.42
N GLU A 74 -5.33 -1.53 -9.44
CA GLU A 74 -6.76 -1.30 -9.22
C GLU A 74 -7.09 -1.03 -7.76
N PHE A 75 -6.46 -1.76 -6.84
CA PHE A 75 -6.57 -1.53 -5.42
C PHE A 75 -6.18 -0.09 -5.05
N GLU A 76 -4.99 0.37 -5.47
CA GLU A 76 -4.46 1.69 -5.11
C GLU A 76 -5.30 2.87 -5.66
N ARG A 77 -5.95 2.66 -6.81
CA ARG A 77 -6.88 3.63 -7.41
C ARG A 77 -8.20 3.70 -6.64
N ARG A 78 -8.66 2.55 -6.14
CA ARG A 78 -9.93 2.43 -5.40
C ARG A 78 -9.77 2.73 -3.91
N LEU A 79 -8.55 2.65 -3.37
CA LEU A 79 -8.26 2.91 -1.97
C LEU A 79 -8.60 4.37 -1.62
N ASP A 80 -9.25 4.54 -0.48
CA ASP A 80 -9.53 5.87 0.05
C ASP A 80 -8.21 6.60 0.37
N PRO A 81 -8.03 7.87 -0.01
CA PRO A 81 -6.84 8.64 0.34
C PRO A 81 -6.51 8.63 1.83
N LYS A 82 -7.54 8.52 2.69
CA LYS A 82 -7.36 8.47 4.15
C LYS A 82 -6.63 7.21 4.61
N ASP A 83 -6.76 6.11 3.87
CA ASP A 83 -6.15 4.82 4.20
C ASP A 83 -4.79 4.61 3.50
N LYS A 84 -4.28 5.61 2.74
CA LYS A 84 -2.97 5.55 2.07
C LYS A 84 -1.78 5.85 3.01
N GLY A 85 -2.03 6.46 4.16
CA GLY A 85 -1.02 6.67 5.20
C GLY A 85 -0.90 5.41 6.04
N GLY A 86 0.25 4.75 5.98
CA GLY A 86 0.44 3.47 6.66
C GLY A 86 0.22 3.62 8.15
N GLN A 87 -0.71 2.83 8.69
CA GLN A 87 -0.87 2.69 10.13
C GLN A 87 0.36 1.95 10.66
N THR A 88 1.30 2.70 11.22
CA THR A 88 2.36 2.18 12.08
C THR A 88 1.70 1.82 13.40
N LYS A 89 1.71 0.53 13.74
CA LYS A 89 1.45 0.07 15.10
C LYS A 89 2.65 -0.73 15.57
#